data_AF-Q9HIT4-F1
#
_entry.id   AF-Q9HIT4-F1
#
_cell.length_a   1.000
_cell.length_b   1.000
_cell.length_c   1.000
_cell.angle_alpha   90.00
_cell.angle_beta   90.00
_cell.angle_gamma   90.00
#
_symmetry.space_group_name_H-M   'P 1'
#
loop_
_entity.id
_entity.type
_entity.pdbx_description
1 polymer ?
#
loop_
_entity_poly.entity_id
_entity_poly.type
_entity_poly.pdbx_seq_one_letter_code
_entity_poly.pdbx_strand_id
1 'polypeptide(L)'
;MDFSNINGFVVLDKPQGPTSHQVDHWVREILGIEKVAHIGTLDPNVTGVLTMAIGKAVRLVDVVHESPKEYVGVMRFYEDITEEEVRYYFKKFTGRIYQLPPVRSAVARSLRIKTVYSLDLLEKKDRLVLFHVKCESGTYIRTLCTDIGYVSGKGGQMVDLRRTSTGPFSEDRCITLQDFAAMVELARKGEDKLLRDHILDMTYAFKDYPKIVVKRSAMRNIAHGSDLYAGGIKIIDGKFRKGERVAVISEDNDLVGTGIAMCSSDNIFMKVVDFDHIFLEADDGKDNVVRIGKEAVQKSGSGLHKDIQRSEGRKDTRTGWYGRDTGPEKTADRVWKGKNKGRVYPRSGADKGGGGKERHGRDHQ
;
A
#
# COMPACT_ATOMS: atom_id res chain seq x y z
N MET A 1 -12.10 -25.62 6.16
CA MET A 1 -11.71 -24.73 5.05
C MET A 1 -10.41 -25.24 4.42
N ASP A 2 -10.29 -25.30 3.09
CA ASP A 2 -9.01 -25.58 2.43
C ASP A 2 -8.24 -24.27 2.20
N PHE A 3 -7.23 -24.02 3.04
CA PHE A 3 -6.45 -22.78 3.00
C PHE A 3 -5.64 -22.62 1.70
N SER A 4 -5.36 -23.71 0.98
CA SER A 4 -4.61 -23.66 -0.29
C SER A 4 -5.38 -22.96 -1.42
N ASN A 5 -6.71 -22.86 -1.30
CA ASN A 5 -7.58 -22.16 -2.25
C ASN A 5 -7.81 -20.68 -1.90
N ILE A 6 -7.24 -20.17 -0.80
CA ILE A 6 -7.38 -18.76 -0.43
C ILE A 6 -6.58 -17.90 -1.40
N ASN A 7 -7.25 -16.93 -2.00
CA ASN A 7 -6.65 -15.95 -2.91
C ASN A 7 -7.17 -14.56 -2.55
N GLY A 8 -6.32 -13.76 -1.93
CA GLY A 8 -6.75 -12.46 -1.43
C GLY A 8 -5.72 -11.83 -0.50
N PHE A 9 -6.20 -10.91 0.33
CA PHE A 9 -5.38 -10.16 1.26
C PHE A 9 -5.92 -10.29 2.67
N VAL A 10 -5.04 -10.27 3.66
CA VAL A 10 -5.40 -10.02 5.06
C VAL A 10 -4.57 -8.84 5.56
N VAL A 11 -5.19 -7.96 6.34
CA VAL A 11 -4.50 -6.78 6.88
C VAL A 11 -4.14 -7.07 8.33
N LEU A 12 -2.85 -7.21 8.61
CA LEU A 12 -2.36 -7.42 9.96
C LEU A 12 -1.98 -6.09 10.61
N ASP A 13 -2.28 -5.94 11.89
CA ASP A 13 -1.63 -4.96 12.74
C ASP A 13 -0.26 -5.49 13.14
N LYS A 14 0.78 -5.11 12.39
CA LYS A 14 2.13 -5.59 12.64
C LYS A 14 2.57 -5.14 14.04
N PRO A 15 3.00 -6.06 14.92
CA PRO A 15 3.53 -5.67 16.21
C PRO A 15 4.93 -5.06 16.10
N GLN A 16 5.34 -4.34 17.15
CA GLN A 16 6.70 -3.89 17.32
C GLN A 16 7.62 -5.08 17.65
N GLY A 17 8.81 -5.13 17.05
CA GLY A 17 9.81 -6.17 17.31
C GLY A 17 10.20 -6.97 16.05
N PRO A 18 9.30 -7.74 15.42
CA PRO A 18 9.64 -8.56 14.26
C PRO A 18 9.81 -7.72 12.99
N THR A 19 10.67 -8.19 12.09
CA THR A 19 10.69 -7.73 10.70
C THR A 19 9.42 -8.15 9.97
N SER A 20 9.06 -7.46 8.89
CA SER A 20 7.91 -7.86 8.07
C SER A 20 8.09 -9.26 7.45
N HIS A 21 9.33 -9.67 7.13
CA HIS A 21 9.62 -11.01 6.62
C HIS A 21 9.43 -12.12 7.66
N GLN A 22 9.67 -11.85 8.94
CA GLN A 22 9.33 -12.80 10.00
C GLN A 22 7.81 -12.96 10.12
N VAL A 23 7.04 -11.88 9.94
CA VAL A 23 5.58 -11.96 9.89
C VAL A 23 5.11 -12.77 8.68
N ASP A 24 5.73 -12.62 7.49
CA ASP A 24 5.46 -13.50 6.34
C ASP A 24 5.60 -14.98 6.72
N HIS A 25 6.70 -15.33 7.39
CA HIS A 25 6.98 -16.70 7.79
C HIS A 25 5.93 -17.24 8.76
N TRP A 26 5.57 -16.48 9.79
CA TRP A 26 4.53 -16.90 10.74
C TRP A 26 3.17 -17.07 10.07
N VAL A 27 2.78 -16.20 9.14
CA VAL A 27 1.51 -16.34 8.42
C VAL A 27 1.52 -17.61 7.55
N ARG A 28 2.65 -17.97 6.92
CA ARG A 28 2.79 -19.25 6.20
C ARG A 28 2.59 -20.44 7.13
N GLU A 29 3.23 -20.43 8.30
CA GLU A 29 3.12 -21.50 9.30
C GLU A 29 1.70 -21.63 9.84
N ILE A 30 1.06 -20.50 10.17
CA ILE A 30 -0.31 -20.47 10.68
C ILE A 30 -1.28 -21.05 9.64
N LEU A 31 -1.18 -20.65 8.37
CA LEU A 31 -2.08 -21.13 7.32
C LEU A 31 -1.71 -22.52 6.77
N GLY A 32 -0.44 -22.94 6.90
CA GLY A 32 0.08 -24.14 6.26
C GLY A 32 0.21 -24.01 4.73
N ILE A 33 0.53 -22.81 4.22
CA ILE A 33 0.67 -22.54 2.79
C ILE A 33 1.97 -21.79 2.47
N GLU A 34 2.53 -21.99 1.28
CA GLU A 34 3.81 -21.38 0.89
C GLU A 34 3.69 -19.94 0.35
N LYS A 35 2.64 -19.68 -0.44
CA LYS A 35 2.47 -18.42 -1.18
C LYS A 35 1.87 -17.33 -0.30
N VAL A 36 2.74 -16.71 0.50
CA VAL A 36 2.43 -15.51 1.30
C VAL A 36 3.55 -14.49 1.16
N ALA A 37 3.18 -13.21 1.01
CA ALA A 37 4.11 -12.09 1.01
C ALA A 37 3.42 -10.81 1.50
N HIS A 38 4.10 -10.00 2.30
CA HIS A 38 3.63 -8.67 2.68
C HIS A 38 3.77 -7.64 1.55
N ILE A 39 2.99 -6.56 1.64
CA ILE A 39 3.05 -5.42 0.72
C ILE A 39 3.69 -4.22 1.42
N GLY A 40 4.92 -3.91 1.00
CA GLY A 40 5.70 -2.79 1.53
C GLY A 40 6.23 -3.05 2.93
N THR A 41 7.54 -3.23 3.05
CA THR A 41 8.21 -3.56 4.30
C THR A 41 8.07 -2.46 5.35
N LEU A 42 7.66 -2.87 6.55
CA LEU A 42 7.80 -2.09 7.78
C LEU A 42 9.07 -2.51 8.53
N ASP A 43 9.80 -1.52 9.03
CA ASP A 43 10.93 -1.72 9.94
C ASP A 43 10.49 -2.47 11.21
N PRO A 44 11.41 -3.17 11.92
CA PRO A 44 11.13 -3.87 13.16
C PRO A 44 10.33 -3.06 14.20
N ASN A 45 10.70 -1.79 14.38
CA ASN A 45 10.09 -0.91 15.38
C ASN A 45 8.82 -0.20 14.90
N VAL A 46 8.36 -0.45 13.68
CA VAL A 46 7.18 0.20 13.09
C VAL A 46 5.98 -0.73 13.15
N THR A 47 4.83 -0.19 13.55
CA THR A 47 3.58 -0.96 13.73
C THR A 47 2.53 -0.59 12.69
N GLY A 48 1.36 -1.23 12.75
CA GLY A 48 0.20 -0.90 11.94
C GLY A 48 0.05 -1.74 10.69
N VAL A 49 -0.67 -1.19 9.71
CA VAL A 49 -1.13 -1.88 8.51
C VAL A 49 0.01 -2.60 7.79
N LEU A 50 0.02 -3.93 7.86
CA LEU A 50 0.84 -4.81 7.04
C LEU A 50 -0.08 -5.74 6.26
N THR A 51 -0.37 -5.36 5.02
CA THR A 51 -1.18 -6.16 4.12
C THR A 51 -0.40 -7.38 3.66
N MET A 52 -0.93 -8.57 3.94
CA MET A 52 -0.39 -9.85 3.51
C MET A 52 -1.18 -10.32 2.29
N ALA A 53 -0.48 -10.55 1.19
CA ALA A 53 -1.03 -11.20 0.02
C ALA A 53 -0.91 -12.72 0.16
N ILE A 54 -2.00 -13.43 -0.14
CA ILE A 54 -2.13 -14.88 0.01
C ILE A 54 -2.48 -15.52 -1.35
N GLY A 55 -1.81 -16.62 -1.68
CA GLY A 55 -2.09 -17.41 -2.88
C GLY A 55 -1.77 -16.64 -4.16
N LYS A 56 -2.72 -16.59 -5.10
CA LYS A 56 -2.58 -15.85 -6.37
C LYS A 56 -2.35 -14.35 -6.16
N ALA A 57 -2.82 -13.79 -5.04
CA ALA A 57 -2.67 -12.36 -4.74
C ALA A 57 -1.20 -11.94 -4.55
N VAL A 58 -0.28 -12.87 -4.28
CA VAL A 58 1.17 -12.56 -4.19
C VAL A 58 1.68 -11.91 -5.48
N ARG A 59 1.09 -12.22 -6.63
CA ARG A 59 1.43 -11.59 -7.92
C ARG A 59 1.00 -10.13 -8.02
N LEU A 60 0.15 -9.64 -7.12
CA LEU A 60 -0.29 -8.24 -7.04
C LEU A 60 0.60 -7.40 -6.11
N VAL A 61 1.60 -7.99 -5.44
CA VAL A 61 2.43 -7.27 -4.47
C VAL A 61 3.05 -6.03 -5.08
N ASP A 62 3.64 -6.12 -6.28
CA ASP A 62 4.28 -4.99 -6.94
C ASP A 62 3.28 -3.90 -7.33
N VAL A 63 2.09 -4.29 -7.83
CA VAL A 63 1.02 -3.36 -8.20
C VAL A 63 0.51 -2.58 -6.98
N VAL A 64 0.21 -3.27 -5.88
CA VAL A 64 -0.28 -2.61 -4.66
C VAL A 64 0.85 -1.86 -3.95
N HIS A 65 2.10 -2.32 -4.07
CA HIS A 65 3.25 -1.68 -3.46
C HIS A 65 3.41 -0.23 -3.90
N GLU A 66 3.10 0.08 -5.16
CA GLU A 66 3.15 1.43 -5.74
C GLU A 66 2.11 2.39 -5.15
N SER A 67 1.07 1.87 -4.49
CA SER A 67 0.02 2.69 -3.89
C SER A 67 0.57 3.65 -2.82
N PRO A 68 -0.03 4.86 -2.69
CA PRO A 68 0.27 5.78 -1.60
C PRO A 68 0.17 5.11 -0.23
N LYS A 69 0.96 5.60 0.72
CA LYS A 69 0.99 5.10 2.09
C LYS A 69 0.74 6.24 3.06
N GLU A 70 0.07 5.93 4.14
CA GLU A 70 -0.23 6.88 5.21
C GLU A 70 0.36 6.41 6.54
N TYR A 71 0.89 7.34 7.31
CA TYR A 71 1.49 7.06 8.60
C TYR A 71 1.09 8.11 9.63
N VAL A 72 1.03 7.68 10.88
CA VAL A 72 1.11 8.56 12.05
C VAL A 72 2.47 8.34 12.69
N GLY A 73 3.20 9.42 12.95
CA GLY A 73 4.55 9.35 13.49
C GLY A 73 4.79 10.37 14.59
N VAL A 74 5.82 10.09 15.39
CA VAL A 74 6.32 11.01 16.41
C VAL A 74 7.72 11.43 16.03
N MET A 75 7.93 12.74 15.89
CA MET A 75 9.24 13.34 15.67
C MET A 75 9.68 14.06 16.95
N ARG A 76 10.95 13.92 17.32
CA ARG A 76 11.58 14.71 18.38
C ARG A 76 12.56 15.70 17.77
N PHE A 77 12.39 16.98 18.06
CA PHE A 77 13.40 18.00 17.79
C PHE A 77 14.45 18.02 18.91
N TYR A 78 15.69 18.39 18.60
CA TYR A 78 16.74 18.46 19.64
C TYR A 78 16.67 19.77 20.43
N GLU A 79 16.22 20.83 19.79
CA GLU A 79 15.93 22.13 20.38
C GLU A 79 14.42 22.43 20.40
N ASP A 80 14.04 23.47 21.14
CA ASP A 80 12.68 23.97 21.15
C ASP A 80 12.31 24.60 19.80
N ILE A 81 11.08 24.32 19.39
CA ILE A 81 10.45 24.77 18.16
C ILE A 81 9.01 25.16 18.50
N THR A 82 8.41 26.15 17.84
CA THR A 82 7.00 26.49 18.03
C THR A 82 6.09 25.68 17.11
N GLU A 83 4.77 25.66 17.35
CA GLU A 83 3.85 24.99 16.43
C GLU A 83 3.83 25.66 15.05
N GLU A 84 3.94 26.98 15.01
CA GLU A 84 3.95 27.78 13.78
C GLU A 84 5.18 27.42 12.93
N GLU A 85 6.34 27.29 13.56
CA GLU A 85 7.57 26.82 12.90
C GLU A 85 7.41 25.41 12.35
N VAL A 86 6.82 24.48 13.13
CA VAL A 86 6.55 23.11 12.67
C VAL A 86 5.64 23.12 11.44
N ARG A 87 4.50 23.82 11.48
CA ARG A 87 3.56 23.93 10.35
C ARG A 87 4.24 24.55 9.13
N TYR A 88 5.10 25.55 9.32
CA TYR A 88 5.88 26.16 8.25
C TYR A 88 6.82 25.17 7.56
N TYR A 89 7.58 24.40 8.33
CA TYR A 89 8.48 23.39 7.76
C TYR A 89 7.73 22.22 7.14
N PHE A 90 6.62 21.75 7.74
CA PHE A 90 5.80 20.71 7.15
C PHE A 90 5.30 21.11 5.76
N LYS A 91 4.78 22.32 5.61
CA LYS A 91 4.35 22.87 4.32
C LYS A 91 5.49 22.92 3.28
N LYS A 92 6.74 23.14 3.70
CA LYS A 92 7.90 23.11 2.79
C LYS A 92 8.25 21.71 2.29
N PHE A 93 7.92 20.67 3.05
CA PHE A 93 8.19 19.28 2.70
C PHE A 93 7.00 18.59 2.01
N THR A 94 5.82 19.23 1.95
CA THR A 94 4.70 18.80 1.12
C THR A 94 4.98 19.10 -0.37
N GLY A 95 4.83 18.08 -1.22
CA GLY A 95 5.17 18.11 -2.64
C GLY A 95 6.33 17.17 -2.97
N ARG A 96 7.05 17.47 -4.06
CA ARG A 96 8.20 16.67 -4.49
C ARG A 96 9.42 16.99 -3.62
N ILE A 97 9.98 15.97 -2.98
CA ILE A 97 11.18 16.05 -2.15
C ILE A 97 12.28 15.16 -2.71
N TYR A 98 13.52 15.49 -2.37
CA TYR A 98 14.67 14.66 -2.66
C TYR A 98 15.01 13.82 -1.43
N GLN A 99 15.17 12.51 -1.62
CA GLN A 99 15.63 11.61 -0.57
C GLN A 99 16.82 10.79 -1.04
N LEU A 100 17.76 10.62 -0.12
CA LEU A 100 18.76 9.57 -0.21
C LEU A 100 18.34 8.45 0.75
N PRO A 101 18.20 7.19 0.29
CA PRO A 101 17.93 6.08 1.17
C PRO A 101 18.94 6.03 2.34
N PRO A 102 18.53 5.58 3.53
CA PRO A 102 19.44 5.39 4.66
C PRO A 102 20.51 4.33 4.32
N VAL A 103 21.56 4.23 5.14
CA VAL A 103 22.60 3.21 4.96
C VAL A 103 22.02 1.78 5.01
N ARG A 104 21.01 1.57 5.86
CA ARG A 104 20.26 0.31 5.95
C ARG A 104 18.97 0.43 5.16
N SER A 105 19.00 0.05 3.88
CA SER A 105 17.82 -0.04 3.02
C SER A 105 17.92 -1.25 2.10
N ALA A 106 16.77 -1.78 1.67
CA ALA A 106 16.71 -2.86 0.68
C ALA A 106 17.02 -2.41 -0.76
N VAL A 107 17.36 -1.13 -0.96
CA VAL A 107 17.53 -0.51 -2.28
C VAL A 107 18.86 0.27 -2.36
N ALA A 108 19.39 0.40 -3.58
CA ALA A 108 20.61 1.15 -3.85
C ALA A 108 20.51 2.62 -3.40
N ARG A 109 21.60 3.12 -2.81
CA ARG A 109 21.65 4.46 -2.20
C ARG A 109 21.92 5.55 -3.24
N SER A 110 20.92 5.83 -4.06
CA SER A 110 20.90 6.91 -5.05
C SER A 110 19.91 8.01 -4.66
N LEU A 111 20.14 9.24 -5.13
CA LEU A 111 19.18 10.33 -4.94
C LEU A 111 17.89 10.02 -5.71
N ARG A 112 16.75 10.12 -5.04
CA ARG A 112 15.43 9.83 -5.61
C ARG A 112 14.49 10.97 -5.32
N ILE A 113 13.56 11.19 -6.25
CA ILE A 113 12.44 12.10 -6.04
C ILE A 113 11.28 11.28 -5.50
N LYS A 114 10.67 11.79 -4.42
CA LYS A 114 9.46 11.22 -3.82
C LYS A 114 8.46 12.31 -3.55
N THR A 115 7.18 11.97 -3.53
CA THR A 115 6.11 12.93 -3.30
C THR A 115 5.50 12.75 -1.91
N VAL A 116 5.45 13.82 -1.12
CA VAL A 116 4.66 13.90 0.11
C VAL A 116 3.36 14.63 -0.25
N TYR A 117 2.24 13.93 -0.22
CA TYR A 117 0.94 14.48 -0.60
C TYR A 117 0.35 15.36 0.51
N SER A 118 0.47 14.95 1.77
CA SER A 118 0.12 15.74 2.95
C SER A 118 1.07 15.46 4.10
N LEU A 119 1.26 16.46 4.96
CA LEU A 119 2.08 16.36 6.17
C LEU A 119 1.50 17.32 7.21
N ASP A 120 0.79 16.76 8.18
CA ASP A 120 -0.11 17.48 9.05
C ASP A 120 0.35 17.37 10.51
N LEU A 121 0.38 18.50 11.21
CA LEU A 121 0.64 18.55 12.65
C LEU A 121 -0.65 18.16 13.39
N LEU A 122 -0.59 17.08 14.16
CA LEU A 122 -1.71 16.60 14.98
C LEU A 122 -1.63 17.16 16.41
N GLU A 123 -0.47 17.04 17.05
CA GLU A 123 -0.24 17.50 18.42
C GLU A 123 1.24 17.85 18.62
N LYS A 124 1.51 18.82 19.49
CA LYS A 124 2.86 19.13 19.95
C LYS A 124 2.90 19.17 21.47
N LYS A 125 3.88 18.48 22.05
CA LYS A 125 4.20 18.53 23.47
C LYS A 125 5.69 18.68 23.65
N ASP A 126 6.13 19.81 24.20
CA ASP A 126 7.54 20.17 24.33
C ASP A 126 8.26 20.08 22.96
N ARG A 127 9.23 19.18 22.85
CA ARG A 127 10.01 18.88 21.63
C ARG A 127 9.48 17.69 20.84
N LEU A 128 8.36 17.10 21.27
CA LEU A 128 7.69 16.01 20.58
C LEU A 128 6.57 16.55 19.70
N VAL A 129 6.54 16.06 18.47
CA VAL A 129 5.57 16.42 17.45
C VAL A 129 4.92 15.16 16.92
N LEU A 130 3.63 15.02 17.14
CA LEU A 130 2.78 14.00 16.54
C LEU A 130 2.29 14.51 15.18
N PHE A 131 2.49 13.73 14.13
CA PHE A 131 2.14 14.11 12.77
C PHE A 131 1.46 12.99 12.01
N HIS A 132 0.61 13.35 11.04
CA HIS A 132 0.12 12.46 10.00
C HIS A 132 0.82 12.79 8.67
N VAL A 133 1.13 11.78 7.87
CA VAL A 133 1.77 11.97 6.57
C VAL A 133 1.17 11.01 5.55
N LYS A 134 0.80 11.53 4.39
CA LYS A 134 0.46 10.75 3.19
C LYS A 134 1.56 10.93 2.16
N CYS A 135 2.15 9.84 1.68
CA CYS A 135 3.28 9.91 0.77
C CYS A 135 3.26 8.83 -0.31
N GLU A 136 4.03 9.06 -1.36
CA GLU A 136 4.35 8.08 -2.40
C GLU A 136 5.08 6.88 -1.80
N SER A 137 4.87 5.70 -2.37
CA SER A 137 5.59 4.50 -1.96
C SER A 137 7.11 4.67 -2.08
N GLY A 138 7.86 4.07 -1.14
CA GLY A 138 9.31 4.21 -1.05
C GLY A 138 9.80 5.52 -0.42
N THR A 139 8.90 6.38 0.09
CA THR A 139 9.29 7.53 0.91
C THR A 139 9.79 7.06 2.28
N TYR A 140 11.00 7.46 2.66
CA TYR A 140 11.59 7.13 3.95
C TYR A 140 11.18 8.16 5.00
N ILE A 141 10.20 7.84 5.84
CA ILE A 141 9.71 8.77 6.89
C ILE A 141 10.82 9.14 7.89
N ARG A 142 11.70 8.19 8.23
CA ARG A 142 12.87 8.46 9.08
C ARG A 142 13.79 9.54 8.49
N THR A 143 14.03 9.48 7.18
CA THR A 143 14.82 10.47 6.45
C THR A 143 14.09 11.80 6.39
N LEU A 144 12.77 11.79 6.15
CA LEU A 144 11.92 12.98 6.17
C LEU A 144 12.03 13.74 7.51
N CYS A 145 11.84 13.07 8.65
CA CYS A 145 11.99 13.69 9.97
C CYS A 145 13.40 14.26 10.17
N THR A 146 14.42 13.50 9.77
CA THR A 146 15.82 13.93 9.88
C THR A 146 16.07 15.19 9.04
N ASP A 147 15.57 15.23 7.80
CA ASP A 147 15.73 16.36 6.89
C ASP A 147 14.98 17.60 7.36
N ILE A 148 13.76 17.45 7.91
CA ILE A 148 13.02 18.55 8.56
C ILE A 148 13.84 19.10 9.74
N GLY A 149 14.42 18.22 10.56
CA GLY A 149 15.30 18.61 11.66
C GLY A 149 16.52 19.40 11.17
N TYR A 150 17.15 18.98 10.07
CA TYR A 150 18.28 19.70 9.48
C TYR A 150 17.89 21.07 8.90
N VAL A 151 16.78 21.14 8.16
CA VAL A 151 16.33 22.38 7.49
C VAL A 151 15.82 23.41 8.51
N SER A 152 15.25 22.96 9.62
CA SER A 152 14.86 23.84 10.72
C SER A 152 16.04 24.39 11.54
N GLY A 153 17.24 23.82 11.39
CA GLY A 153 18.40 24.16 12.21
C GLY A 153 18.34 23.60 13.65
N LYS A 154 17.19 23.06 14.07
CA LYS A 154 16.94 22.52 15.41
C LYS A 154 17.42 21.08 15.61
N GLY A 155 17.74 20.40 14.50
CA GLY A 155 17.93 18.96 14.47
C GLY A 155 16.65 18.20 14.80
N GLY A 156 16.62 16.91 14.48
CA GLY A 156 15.49 16.08 14.85
C GLY A 156 15.57 14.67 14.31
N GLN A 157 14.76 13.80 14.89
CA GLN A 157 14.71 12.39 14.55
C GLN A 157 13.30 11.83 14.73
N MET A 158 12.99 10.78 13.97
CA MET A 158 11.78 9.97 14.18
C MET A 158 11.94 9.13 15.45
N VAL A 159 10.98 9.21 16.35
CA VAL A 159 10.90 8.45 17.60
C VAL A 159 10.08 7.18 17.38
N ASP A 160 8.88 7.34 16.82
CA ASP A 160 7.93 6.26 16.61
C ASP A 160 7.17 6.46 15.29
N LEU A 161 6.63 5.37 14.75
CA LEU A 161 5.89 5.37 13.50
C LEU A 161 4.91 4.20 13.46
N ARG A 162 3.69 4.50 13.01
CA ARG A 162 2.64 3.54 12.71
C ARG A 162 2.12 3.79 11.31
N ARG A 163 2.02 2.75 10.48
CA ARG A 163 1.38 2.84 9.17
C ARG A 163 -0.13 2.66 9.32
N THR A 164 -0.89 3.66 8.89
CA THR A 164 -2.36 3.66 8.98
C THR A 164 -3.03 3.24 7.68
N SER A 165 -2.31 3.29 6.55
CA SER A 165 -2.80 2.77 5.26
C SER A 165 -1.69 2.38 4.27
N THR A 166 -2.01 1.42 3.41
CA THR A 166 -1.34 1.14 2.14
C THR A 166 -2.40 1.00 1.04
N GLY A 167 -2.53 2.01 0.18
CA GLY A 167 -3.56 2.03 -0.87
C GLY A 167 -4.97 1.87 -0.29
N PRO A 168 -5.76 0.88 -0.75
CA PRO A 168 -7.13 0.65 -0.25
C PRO A 168 -7.17 -0.05 1.12
N PHE A 169 -6.02 -0.51 1.63
CA PHE A 169 -5.92 -1.23 2.90
C PHE A 169 -5.62 -0.26 4.04
N SER A 170 -6.58 -0.08 4.94
CA SER A 170 -6.51 0.84 6.06
C SER A 170 -6.67 0.13 7.40
N GLU A 171 -6.38 0.88 8.47
CA GLU A 171 -6.36 0.39 9.85
C GLU A 171 -7.69 -0.22 10.34
N ASP A 172 -8.83 0.18 9.77
CA ASP A 172 -10.16 -0.41 10.06
C ASP A 172 -10.28 -1.88 9.67
N ARG A 173 -9.36 -2.39 8.84
CA ARG A 173 -9.29 -3.79 8.43
C ARG A 173 -8.26 -4.60 9.21
N CYS A 174 -7.51 -3.96 10.11
CA CYS A 174 -6.45 -4.61 10.86
C CYS A 174 -6.99 -5.65 11.84
N ILE A 175 -6.31 -6.79 11.90
CA ILE A 175 -6.41 -7.77 12.98
C ILE A 175 -5.02 -8.08 13.52
N THR A 176 -4.93 -8.47 14.80
CA THR A 176 -3.66 -8.89 15.37
C THR A 176 -3.25 -10.27 14.83
N LEU A 177 -1.96 -10.61 14.94
CA LEU A 177 -1.48 -11.94 14.55
C LEU A 177 -2.10 -13.05 15.43
N GLN A 178 -2.40 -12.73 16.69
CA GLN A 178 -3.05 -13.62 17.66
C GLN A 178 -4.49 -13.90 17.25
N ASP A 179 -5.26 -12.87 16.89
CA ASP A 179 -6.62 -13.03 16.39
C ASP A 179 -6.63 -13.83 15.09
N PHE A 180 -5.72 -13.52 14.16
CA PHE A 180 -5.57 -14.27 12.92
C PHE A 180 -5.28 -15.75 13.18
N ALA A 181 -4.35 -16.08 14.08
CA ALA A 181 -4.04 -17.45 14.46
C ALA A 181 -5.25 -18.16 15.08
N ALA A 182 -5.99 -17.49 15.97
CA ALA A 182 -7.20 -18.03 16.58
C ALA A 182 -8.30 -18.29 15.54
N MET A 183 -8.52 -17.38 14.59
CA MET A 183 -9.49 -17.54 13.50
C MET A 183 -9.13 -18.71 12.58
N VAL A 184 -7.84 -18.92 12.29
CA VAL A 184 -7.38 -20.06 11.49
C VAL A 184 -7.61 -21.38 12.23
N GLU A 185 -7.39 -21.42 13.55
CA GLU A 185 -7.67 -22.60 14.36
C GLU A 185 -9.17 -22.93 14.43
N LEU A 186 -10.04 -21.90 14.51
CA LEU A 186 -11.50 -22.09 14.38
C LEU A 186 -11.88 -22.60 12.98
N ALA A 187 -11.29 -22.05 11.93
CA ALA A 187 -11.54 -22.49 10.55
C ALA A 187 -11.14 -23.95 10.28
N ARG A 188 -10.10 -24.45 10.98
CA ARG A 188 -9.73 -25.87 10.98
C ARG A 188 -10.78 -26.76 11.64
N LYS A 189 -11.49 -26.24 12.64
CA LYS A 189 -12.61 -26.91 13.33
C LYS A 189 -13.95 -26.79 12.58
N GLY A 190 -13.96 -26.13 11.42
CA GLY A 190 -15.15 -25.93 10.59
C GLY A 190 -15.85 -24.58 10.78
N GLU A 191 -15.37 -23.74 11.71
CA GLU A 191 -15.91 -22.41 11.98
C GLU A 191 -15.08 -21.33 11.29
N ASP A 192 -15.22 -21.21 9.97
CA ASP A 192 -14.34 -20.36 9.15
C ASP A 192 -14.88 -18.95 8.87
N LYS A 193 -16.11 -18.66 9.31
CA LYS A 193 -16.80 -17.39 9.05
C LYS A 193 -15.96 -16.16 9.45
N LEU A 194 -15.40 -16.16 10.66
CA LEU A 194 -14.60 -15.05 11.17
C LEU A 194 -13.35 -14.81 10.31
N LEU A 195 -12.69 -15.88 9.88
CA LEU A 195 -11.55 -15.76 8.99
C LEU A 195 -11.98 -15.21 7.62
N ARG A 196 -13.03 -15.78 7.03
CA ARG A 196 -13.56 -15.35 5.71
C ARG A 196 -13.93 -13.87 5.70
N ASP A 197 -14.51 -13.34 6.77
CA ASP A 197 -14.89 -11.91 6.88
C ASP A 197 -13.68 -10.96 6.85
N HIS A 198 -12.48 -11.46 7.20
CA HIS A 198 -11.22 -10.70 7.18
C HIS A 198 -10.35 -10.96 5.96
N ILE A 199 -10.61 -12.01 5.18
CA ILE A 199 -9.96 -12.22 3.88
C ILE A 199 -10.62 -11.31 2.85
N LEU A 200 -9.87 -10.29 2.43
CA LEU A 200 -10.23 -9.38 1.36
C LEU A 200 -9.98 -10.05 0.01
N ASP A 201 -10.96 -10.01 -0.87
CA ASP A 201 -10.83 -10.56 -2.22
C ASP A 201 -9.76 -9.79 -3.05
N MET A 202 -9.26 -10.40 -4.12
CA MET A 202 -8.22 -9.77 -4.96
C MET A 202 -8.70 -8.47 -5.64
N THR A 203 -10.01 -8.28 -5.85
CA THR A 203 -10.54 -7.04 -6.44
C THR A 203 -10.48 -5.86 -5.46
N TYR A 204 -10.37 -6.12 -4.16
CA TYR A 204 -10.21 -5.08 -3.14
C TYR A 204 -8.99 -4.19 -3.37
N ALA A 205 -7.90 -4.75 -3.91
CA ALA A 205 -6.72 -3.98 -4.34
C ALA A 205 -7.03 -2.89 -5.38
N PHE A 206 -8.14 -3.05 -6.10
CA PHE A 206 -8.59 -2.20 -7.20
C PHE A 206 -9.91 -1.49 -6.87
N LYS A 207 -10.25 -1.34 -5.59
CA LYS A 207 -11.49 -0.70 -5.13
C LYS A 207 -11.75 0.63 -5.85
N ASP A 208 -10.74 1.48 -5.92
CA ASP A 208 -10.81 2.83 -6.50
C ASP A 208 -10.34 2.90 -7.98
N TYR A 209 -10.06 1.76 -8.61
CA TYR A 209 -9.64 1.70 -10.00
C TYR A 209 -10.85 1.55 -10.93
N PRO A 210 -10.76 2.09 -12.16
CA PRO A 210 -11.70 1.78 -13.23
C PRO A 210 -11.70 0.28 -13.53
N LYS A 211 -12.89 -0.27 -13.75
CA LYS A 211 -13.09 -1.71 -13.97
C LYS A 211 -13.68 -1.98 -15.34
N ILE A 212 -13.23 -3.05 -15.98
CA ILE A 212 -13.79 -3.54 -17.23
C ILE A 212 -14.35 -4.94 -16.98
N VAL A 213 -15.67 -5.06 -17.06
CA VAL A 213 -16.36 -6.35 -16.98
C VAL A 213 -16.26 -7.01 -18.34
N VAL A 214 -15.69 -8.22 -18.40
CA VAL A 214 -15.55 -8.97 -19.65
C VAL A 214 -16.65 -10.02 -19.82
N LYS A 215 -17.00 -10.28 -21.07
CA LYS A 215 -17.87 -11.40 -21.45
C LYS A 215 -17.16 -12.72 -21.13
N ARG A 216 -17.94 -13.73 -20.75
CA ARG A 216 -17.43 -15.10 -20.56
C ARG A 216 -16.65 -15.63 -21.77
N SER A 217 -17.06 -15.27 -22.99
CA SER A 217 -16.35 -15.67 -24.22
C SER A 217 -14.94 -15.11 -24.34
N ALA A 218 -14.67 -13.93 -23.77
CA ALA A 218 -13.34 -13.33 -23.76
C ALA A 218 -12.41 -13.97 -22.73
N MET A 219 -12.97 -14.47 -21.61
CA MET A 219 -12.19 -15.03 -20.50
C MET A 219 -11.28 -16.18 -20.96
N ARG A 220 -11.78 -17.09 -21.83
CA ARG A 220 -10.97 -18.20 -22.35
C ARG A 220 -9.74 -17.70 -23.11
N ASN A 221 -9.91 -16.70 -23.98
CA ASN A 221 -8.81 -16.15 -24.76
C ASN A 221 -7.81 -15.42 -23.85
N ILE A 222 -8.30 -14.67 -22.86
CA ILE A 222 -7.45 -13.99 -21.87
C ILE A 222 -6.65 -15.01 -21.05
N ALA A 223 -7.26 -16.13 -20.64
CA ALA A 223 -6.56 -17.20 -19.93
C ALA A 223 -5.38 -17.78 -20.74
N HIS A 224 -5.48 -17.80 -22.07
CA HIS A 224 -4.39 -18.20 -22.98
C HIS A 224 -3.42 -17.04 -23.33
N GLY A 225 -3.48 -15.91 -22.64
CA GLY A 225 -2.56 -14.78 -22.82
C GLY A 225 -2.98 -13.77 -23.89
N SER A 226 -4.22 -13.81 -24.36
CA SER A 226 -4.73 -12.80 -25.30
C SER A 226 -4.99 -11.47 -24.60
N ASP A 227 -4.71 -10.39 -25.31
CA ASP A 227 -5.12 -9.04 -24.91
C ASP A 227 -6.64 -8.90 -24.84
N LEU A 228 -7.11 -7.89 -24.09
CA LEU A 228 -8.53 -7.55 -24.12
C LEU A 228 -8.84 -6.66 -25.32
N TYR A 229 -9.68 -7.15 -26.24
CA TYR A 229 -10.21 -6.38 -27.37
C TYR A 229 -11.63 -5.87 -27.09
N ALA A 230 -12.04 -4.81 -27.79
CA ALA A 230 -13.34 -4.15 -27.60
C ALA A 230 -14.54 -5.12 -27.62
N GLY A 231 -14.54 -6.13 -28.51
CA GLY A 231 -15.62 -7.12 -28.62
C GLY A 231 -15.82 -7.98 -27.37
N GLY A 232 -14.79 -8.11 -26.52
CA GLY A 232 -14.81 -8.88 -25.28
C GLY A 232 -15.38 -8.14 -24.07
N ILE A 233 -15.65 -6.84 -24.20
CA ILE A 233 -16.14 -6.00 -23.09
C ILE A 233 -17.67 -6.14 -22.97
N LYS A 234 -18.14 -6.33 -21.74
CA LYS A 234 -19.56 -6.26 -21.37
C LYS A 234 -19.91 -4.88 -20.84
N ILE A 235 -19.16 -4.38 -19.84
CA ILE A 235 -19.40 -3.10 -19.16
C ILE A 235 -18.05 -2.44 -18.85
N ILE A 236 -18.00 -1.11 -18.93
CA ILE A 236 -16.92 -0.30 -18.37
C ILE A 236 -17.50 0.48 -17.19
N ASP A 237 -16.89 0.30 -16.03
CA ASP A 237 -17.22 1.01 -14.80
C ASP A 237 -16.10 2.02 -14.47
N GLY A 238 -16.47 3.30 -14.40
CA GLY A 238 -15.53 4.42 -14.26
C GLY A 238 -14.97 4.93 -15.60
N LYS A 239 -14.10 5.94 -15.50
CA LYS A 239 -13.39 6.53 -16.64
C LYS A 239 -11.90 6.26 -16.51
N PHE A 240 -11.25 5.99 -17.64
CA PHE A 240 -9.80 5.83 -17.69
C PHE A 240 -9.21 6.46 -18.95
N ARG A 241 -7.96 6.87 -18.86
CA ARG A 241 -7.15 7.35 -19.99
C ARG A 241 -6.17 6.28 -20.44
N LYS A 242 -5.74 6.37 -21.69
CA LYS A 242 -4.60 5.59 -22.19
C LYS A 242 -3.39 5.76 -21.25
N GLY A 243 -2.78 4.64 -20.87
CA GLY A 243 -1.64 4.58 -19.95
C GLY A 243 -2.03 4.40 -18.48
N GLU A 244 -3.31 4.51 -18.12
CA GLU A 244 -3.77 4.23 -16.76
C GLU A 244 -3.98 2.73 -16.55
N ARG A 245 -3.78 2.27 -15.32
CA ARG A 245 -4.04 0.89 -14.94
C ARG A 245 -5.53 0.67 -14.75
N VAL A 246 -6.03 -0.47 -15.24
CA VAL A 246 -7.41 -0.91 -15.07
C VAL A 246 -7.46 -2.31 -14.47
N ALA A 247 -8.56 -2.62 -13.79
CA ALA A 247 -8.88 -3.98 -13.37
C ALA A 247 -9.87 -4.60 -14.34
N VAL A 248 -9.61 -5.82 -14.77
CA VAL A 248 -10.51 -6.60 -15.61
C VAL A 248 -11.17 -7.65 -14.74
N ILE A 249 -12.49 -7.68 -14.72
CA ILE A 249 -13.28 -8.56 -13.85
C ILE A 249 -14.29 -9.39 -14.62
N SER A 250 -14.65 -10.55 -14.08
CA SER A 250 -15.75 -11.37 -14.59
C SER A 250 -17.11 -10.75 -14.24
N GLU A 251 -18.18 -11.25 -14.83
CA GLU A 251 -19.56 -10.90 -14.45
C GLU A 251 -19.87 -11.29 -12.99
N ASP A 252 -19.12 -12.26 -12.47
CA ASP A 252 -19.19 -12.75 -11.11
C ASP A 252 -18.26 -11.97 -10.15
N ASN A 253 -17.71 -10.82 -10.56
CA ASN A 253 -16.77 -9.97 -9.80
C ASN A 253 -15.43 -10.64 -9.43
N ASP A 254 -15.02 -11.69 -10.13
CA ASP A 254 -13.69 -12.26 -9.95
C ASP A 254 -12.66 -11.44 -10.72
N LEU A 255 -11.48 -11.21 -10.12
CA LEU A 255 -10.39 -10.56 -10.83
C LEU A 255 -9.86 -11.49 -11.93
N VAL A 256 -10.10 -11.12 -13.19
CA VAL A 256 -9.57 -11.80 -14.37
C VAL A 256 -8.10 -11.42 -14.58
N GLY A 257 -7.79 -10.15 -14.44
CA GLY A 257 -6.46 -9.61 -14.65
C GLY A 257 -6.38 -8.11 -14.37
N THR A 258 -5.17 -7.56 -14.46
CA THR A 258 -4.93 -6.11 -14.48
C THR A 258 -3.87 -5.79 -15.53
N GLY A 259 -3.89 -4.55 -16.01
CA GLY A 259 -2.98 -4.11 -17.05
C GLY A 259 -3.14 -2.63 -17.35
N ILE A 260 -2.43 -2.18 -18.38
CA ILE A 260 -2.43 -0.79 -18.81
C ILE A 260 -3.44 -0.59 -19.93
N ALA A 261 -4.28 0.44 -19.80
CA ALA A 261 -5.24 0.80 -20.82
C ALA A 261 -4.54 1.33 -22.08
N MET A 262 -4.87 0.77 -23.24
CA MET A 262 -4.28 1.11 -24.54
C MET A 262 -5.08 2.17 -25.30
N CYS A 263 -6.30 2.43 -24.85
CA CYS A 263 -7.19 3.50 -25.29
C CYS A 263 -7.89 4.14 -24.07
N SER A 264 -8.62 5.24 -24.29
CA SER A 264 -9.41 5.89 -23.23
C SER A 264 -10.84 5.37 -23.23
N SER A 265 -11.54 5.40 -22.10
CA SER A 265 -12.92 4.92 -21.96
C SER A 265 -13.91 5.58 -22.93
N ASP A 266 -13.66 6.83 -23.32
CA ASP A 266 -14.51 7.60 -24.24
C ASP A 266 -14.24 7.28 -25.73
N ASN A 267 -13.18 6.51 -26.05
CA ASN A 267 -12.83 6.12 -27.40
C ASN A 267 -12.19 4.73 -27.40
N ILE A 268 -13.03 3.70 -27.22
CA ILE A 268 -12.61 2.31 -27.21
C ILE A 268 -12.48 1.79 -28.65
N PHE A 269 -11.27 1.41 -29.03
CA PHE A 269 -10.99 0.78 -30.32
C PHE A 269 -9.89 -0.28 -30.16
N MET A 270 -9.91 -1.30 -31.01
CA MET A 270 -8.88 -2.34 -31.10
C MET A 270 -8.56 -3.01 -29.74
N LYS A 271 -7.27 -3.09 -29.38
CA LYS A 271 -6.73 -3.57 -28.09
C LYS A 271 -7.03 -2.51 -27.03
N VAL A 272 -7.69 -2.94 -25.95
CA VAL A 272 -8.16 -2.07 -24.86
C VAL A 272 -7.25 -2.17 -23.64
N VAL A 273 -6.80 -3.38 -23.28
CA VAL A 273 -5.91 -3.60 -22.14
C VAL A 273 -4.74 -4.46 -22.57
N ASP A 274 -3.54 -4.01 -22.20
CA ASP A 274 -2.31 -4.81 -22.22
C ASP A 274 -2.09 -5.39 -20.83
N PHE A 275 -2.24 -6.70 -20.68
CA PHE A 275 -2.18 -7.37 -19.37
C PHE A 275 -0.73 -7.56 -18.91
N ASP A 276 -0.44 -7.16 -17.68
CA ASP A 276 0.78 -7.57 -16.96
C ASP A 276 0.50 -8.70 -15.95
N HIS A 277 -0.76 -8.86 -15.54
CA HIS A 277 -1.19 -9.96 -14.68
C HIS A 277 -2.54 -10.54 -15.12
N ILE A 278 -2.58 -11.86 -15.30
CA ILE A 278 -3.79 -12.65 -15.59
C ILE A 278 -3.94 -13.74 -14.52
N PHE A 279 -5.11 -13.84 -13.89
CA PHE A 279 -5.40 -14.75 -12.76
C PHE A 279 -6.24 -15.96 -13.13
N LEU A 280 -6.78 -15.99 -14.36
CA LEU A 280 -7.42 -17.16 -14.92
C LEU A 280 -6.38 -18.26 -15.17
N GLU A 281 -6.78 -19.50 -14.90
CA GLU A 281 -6.04 -20.68 -15.31
C GLU A 281 -6.55 -21.09 -16.70
N ALA A 282 -5.63 -21.33 -17.62
CA ALA A 282 -5.98 -21.94 -18.89
C ALA A 282 -6.38 -23.38 -18.63
N ASP A 283 -7.57 -23.76 -19.09
CA ASP A 283 -7.94 -25.18 -19.18
C ASP A 283 -7.00 -25.82 -20.21
N ASP A 284 -6.21 -26.81 -19.76
CA ASP A 284 -5.23 -27.52 -20.59
C ASP A 284 -5.87 -28.60 -21.47
N GLY A 285 -7.21 -28.69 -21.45
CA GLY A 285 -7.95 -29.69 -22.23
C GLY A 285 -7.79 -31.11 -21.68
N LYS A 286 -7.30 -31.26 -20.43
CA LYS A 286 -7.18 -32.55 -19.72
C LYS A 286 -8.24 -32.73 -18.62
N ASP A 287 -9.42 -32.13 -18.77
CA ASP A 287 -10.52 -32.20 -17.80
C ASP A 287 -10.18 -31.71 -16.38
N ASN A 288 -9.16 -30.85 -16.22
CA ASN A 288 -8.87 -30.20 -14.95
C ASN A 288 -9.73 -28.94 -14.74
N VAL A 289 -10.98 -29.21 -14.37
CA VAL A 289 -12.02 -28.36 -13.76
C VAL A 289 -11.65 -26.88 -13.57
N VAL A 290 -12.33 -26.01 -14.33
CA VAL A 290 -12.67 -24.65 -13.88
C VAL A 290 -13.42 -24.80 -12.56
N ARG A 291 -12.71 -24.68 -11.42
CA ARG A 291 -13.36 -24.62 -10.11
C ARG A 291 -14.11 -23.30 -10.03
N ILE A 292 -15.35 -23.30 -10.51
CA ILE A 292 -16.38 -22.36 -10.08
C ILE A 292 -16.51 -22.64 -8.57
N GLY A 293 -15.85 -21.83 -7.75
CA GLY A 293 -15.96 -21.93 -6.30
C GLY A 293 -17.42 -21.82 -5.91
N LYS A 294 -18.03 -22.94 -5.51
CA LYS A 294 -19.39 -23.00 -4.97
C LYS A 294 -19.51 -22.39 -3.56
N GLU A 295 -18.43 -21.82 -3.03
CA GLU A 295 -18.44 -21.08 -1.78
C GLU A 295 -18.00 -19.64 -2.06
N ALA A 296 -18.99 -18.75 -2.14
CA ALA A 296 -18.73 -17.32 -2.13
C ALA A 296 -18.09 -16.95 -0.79
N VAL A 297 -16.78 -16.70 -0.78
CA VAL A 297 -16.19 -15.83 0.24
C VAL A 297 -16.86 -14.48 0.03
N GLN A 298 -17.51 -13.99 1.09
CA GLN A 298 -18.41 -12.85 1.05
C GLN A 298 -17.72 -11.67 0.36
N LYS A 299 -18.24 -11.30 -0.82
CA LYS A 299 -17.77 -10.16 -1.61
C LYS A 299 -17.85 -8.92 -0.72
N SER A 300 -16.71 -8.26 -0.51
CA SER A 300 -16.70 -6.95 0.12
C SER A 300 -17.67 -6.05 -0.67
N GLY A 301 -18.65 -5.48 0.03
CA GLY A 301 -19.83 -4.88 -0.58
C GLY A 301 -19.47 -3.86 -1.66
N SER A 302 -19.73 -4.20 -2.92
CA SER A 302 -19.78 -3.25 -4.03
C SER A 302 -21.20 -3.28 -4.60
N GLY A 303 -21.87 -2.13 -4.61
CA GLY A 303 -23.18 -1.95 -5.23
C GLY A 303 -23.23 -2.39 -6.71
N LEU A 304 -22.06 -2.55 -7.32
CA LEU A 304 -21.86 -2.94 -8.70
C LEU A 304 -22.66 -4.18 -9.13
N HIS A 305 -22.78 -5.21 -8.31
CA HIS A 305 -23.55 -6.40 -8.70
C HIS A 305 -25.06 -6.10 -8.87
N LYS A 306 -25.60 -5.16 -8.09
CA LYS A 306 -27.00 -4.69 -8.24
C LYS A 306 -27.16 -3.77 -9.45
N ASP A 307 -26.14 -2.97 -9.76
CA ASP A 307 -26.20 -2.04 -10.90
C ASP A 307 -26.00 -2.74 -12.25
N ILE A 308 -25.21 -3.81 -12.31
CA ILE A 308 -25.09 -4.68 -13.49
C ILE A 308 -26.46 -5.29 -13.84
N GLN A 309 -27.17 -5.85 -12.86
CA GLN A 309 -28.52 -6.39 -13.07
C GLN A 309 -29.54 -5.32 -13.50
N ARG A 310 -29.39 -4.07 -13.03
CA ARG A 310 -30.25 -2.95 -13.44
C ARG A 310 -29.95 -2.47 -14.87
N SER A 311 -28.69 -2.54 -15.30
CA SER A 311 -28.29 -2.12 -16.66
C SER A 311 -28.82 -3.04 -17.76
N GLU A 312 -29.04 -4.33 -17.48
CA GLU A 312 -29.65 -5.29 -18.42
C GLU A 312 -31.16 -5.00 -18.68
N GLY A 313 -31.78 -4.09 -17.91
CA GLY A 313 -33.16 -3.65 -18.09
C GLY A 313 -33.38 -2.42 -18.98
N ARG A 314 -32.33 -1.75 -19.46
CA ARG A 314 -32.47 -0.52 -20.28
C ARG A 314 -32.01 -0.75 -21.72
N LYS A 315 -32.99 -0.85 -22.63
CA LYS A 315 -32.80 -0.81 -24.08
C LYS A 315 -32.27 0.56 -24.54
N ASP A 316 -31.28 0.47 -25.41
CA ASP A 316 -30.57 1.47 -26.22
C ASP A 316 -31.41 2.66 -26.74
N THR A 317 -30.90 3.88 -26.52
CA THR A 317 -31.12 5.03 -27.41
C THR A 317 -29.86 5.90 -27.52
N ARG A 318 -29.00 5.55 -28.48
CA ARG A 318 -28.32 6.42 -29.49
C ARG A 318 -27.97 7.90 -29.17
N THR A 319 -26.68 8.18 -29.45
CA THR A 319 -26.09 9.32 -30.20
C THR A 319 -26.13 10.75 -29.64
N GLY A 320 -24.95 11.38 -29.51
CA GLY A 320 -24.80 12.83 -29.42
C GLY A 320 -23.34 13.28 -29.24
N TRP A 321 -22.81 14.01 -30.22
CA TRP A 321 -21.42 14.43 -30.40
C TRP A 321 -21.01 15.72 -29.64
N TYR A 322 -19.68 15.91 -29.57
CA TYR A 322 -18.88 17.16 -29.52
C TYR A 322 -18.80 18.02 -28.25
N GLY A 323 -17.55 18.26 -27.80
CA GLY A 323 -17.09 19.64 -27.55
C GLY A 323 -16.21 19.92 -26.33
N ARG A 324 -14.92 20.20 -26.62
CA ARG A 324 -14.01 21.22 -26.02
C ARG A 324 -13.34 21.01 -24.63
N ASP A 325 -12.01 20.97 -24.72
CA ASP A 325 -10.99 21.84 -24.11
C ASP A 325 -11.07 22.19 -22.61
N THR A 326 -10.00 21.84 -21.88
CA THR A 326 -8.96 22.77 -21.35
C THR A 326 -8.09 22.04 -20.32
N GLY A 327 -6.76 22.09 -20.48
CA GLY A 327 -5.79 21.49 -19.55
C GLY A 327 -5.49 22.38 -18.34
N PRO A 328 -4.67 21.93 -17.37
CA PRO A 328 -4.11 22.83 -16.38
C PRO A 328 -2.59 22.97 -16.42
N GLU A 329 -2.22 24.16 -15.95
CA GLU A 329 -0.94 24.84 -15.88
C GLU A 329 0.20 24.14 -15.12
N LYS A 330 1.39 24.60 -15.52
CA LYS A 330 2.71 24.38 -14.94
C LYS A 330 2.76 24.79 -13.46
N THR A 331 3.35 23.95 -12.61
CA THR A 331 3.86 24.37 -11.29
C THR A 331 5.35 24.07 -11.16
N ALA A 332 6.04 25.06 -10.60
CA ALA A 332 7.47 25.31 -10.72
C ALA A 332 8.36 24.35 -9.93
N ASP A 333 9.45 23.92 -10.58
CA ASP A 333 10.57 23.22 -9.97
C ASP A 333 11.33 24.17 -9.01
N ARG A 334 11.24 23.91 -7.69
CA ARG A 334 12.20 24.43 -6.71
C ARG A 334 13.12 23.29 -6.26
N VAL A 335 14.31 23.25 -6.84
CA VAL A 335 15.38 22.31 -6.50
C VAL A 335 16.23 22.89 -5.37
N TRP A 336 16.23 22.26 -4.19
CA TRP A 336 17.20 22.54 -3.14
C TRP A 336 18.34 21.51 -3.19
N LYS A 337 19.55 21.94 -3.56
CA LYS A 337 20.78 21.13 -3.44
C LYS A 337 21.50 21.50 -2.15
N GLY A 338 21.22 20.78 -1.07
CA GLY A 338 22.04 20.84 0.15
C GLY A 338 23.38 20.12 -0.04
N LYS A 339 24.46 20.87 -0.27
CA LYS A 339 25.84 20.39 -0.06
C LYS A 339 26.18 20.48 1.44
N ASN A 340 26.94 19.51 1.96
CA ASN A 340 27.45 19.34 3.33
C ASN A 340 26.47 18.79 4.40
N LYS A 341 26.47 17.47 4.57
CA LYS A 341 26.11 16.81 5.85
C LYS A 341 27.29 15.96 6.34
N GLY A 342 28.19 16.63 7.07
CA GLY A 342 29.36 16.03 7.74
C GLY A 342 29.46 16.43 9.22
N ARG A 343 28.36 16.80 9.88
CA ARG A 343 28.32 17.02 11.35
C ARG A 343 27.45 15.95 12.00
N VAL A 344 28.12 15.04 12.71
CA VAL A 344 27.52 14.16 13.71
C VAL A 344 27.42 14.98 14.99
N TYR A 345 26.20 15.22 15.47
CA TYR A 345 26.00 15.77 16.81
C TYR A 345 26.12 14.62 17.82
N PRO A 346 26.94 14.75 18.89
CA PRO A 346 27.01 13.72 19.92
C PRO A 346 25.69 13.67 20.69
N ARG A 347 25.22 12.45 21.00
CA ARG A 347 24.10 12.23 21.93
C ARG A 347 24.47 12.78 23.30
N SER A 348 23.82 13.85 23.77
CA SER A 348 23.83 14.23 25.18
C SER A 348 22.75 13.43 25.92
N GLY A 349 23.17 12.63 26.89
CA GLY A 349 22.28 11.78 27.67
C GLY A 349 23.02 10.61 28.34
N ALA A 350 23.91 10.94 29.27
CA ALA A 350 24.35 10.00 30.30
C ALA A 350 24.49 10.80 31.60
N ASP A 351 23.37 10.90 32.28
CA ASP A 351 23.25 11.23 33.68
C ASP A 351 24.18 10.28 34.49
N LYS A 352 25.12 10.84 35.25
CA LYS A 352 25.89 10.11 36.25
C LYS A 352 25.90 10.92 37.54
N GLY A 353 24.79 10.82 38.27
CA GLY A 353 24.79 10.97 39.70
C GLY A 353 25.34 9.71 40.40
N GLY A 354 26.10 9.93 41.47
CA GLY A 354 26.15 8.99 42.59
C GLY A 354 27.44 8.17 42.76
N GLY A 355 28.10 8.42 43.90
CA GLY A 355 28.72 7.35 44.70
C GLY A 355 30.24 7.26 44.63
N GLY A 356 30.89 7.81 45.65
CA GLY A 356 32.33 7.75 45.83
C GLY A 356 32.87 6.37 46.24
N LYS A 357 34.20 6.26 46.15
CA LYS A 357 35.07 5.71 47.20
C LYS A 357 36.52 6.00 46.83
N GLU A 358 37.20 6.62 47.78
CA GLU A 358 38.63 6.91 47.82
C GLU A 358 39.47 5.63 47.66
N ARG A 359 40.67 5.78 47.08
CA ARG A 359 41.91 5.23 47.65
C ARG A 359 43.15 5.85 46.98
N HIS A 360 43.85 6.63 47.81
CA HIS A 360 45.29 6.89 47.92
C HIS A 360 46.20 6.83 46.67
N GLY A 361 46.89 7.94 46.44
CA GLY A 361 48.24 8.09 46.99
C GLY A 361 49.30 8.59 46.00
N ARG A 362 50.12 9.53 46.49
CA ARG A 362 51.40 10.05 45.96
C ARG A 362 51.29 11.07 44.83
N ASP A 363 51.98 12.21 44.80
CA ASP A 363 53.02 12.83 45.63
C ASP A 363 53.14 14.33 45.22
N HIS A 364 53.78 15.12 46.09
CA HIS A 364 54.52 16.36 45.84
C HIS A 364 53.92 17.73 46.21
N GLN A 365 54.66 18.33 47.16
CA GLN A 365 54.74 19.71 47.68
C GLN A 365 53.72 20.15 48.74
#